data_AF-A0A7Y5KVH1-F1
#
_entry.id   AF-A0A7Y5KVH1-F1
#
_cell.length_a   1.000
_cell.length_b   1.000
_cell.length_c   1.000
_cell.angle_alpha   90.00
_cell.angle_beta   90.00
_cell.angle_gamma   90.00
#
_symmetry.space_group_name_H-M   'P 1'
#
loop_
_entity.id
_entity.type
_entity.pdbx_description
1 polymer ?
#
loop_
_entity_poly.entity_id
_entity_poly.type
_entity_poly.pdbx_seq_one_letter_code
_entity_poly.pdbx_strand_id
1 'polypeptide(L)'
;MNHPIYLAPGLLVAAAGFCLLFGLLASEGALGKSRQLAATGDLASGRAGRTKKRLFFVAIAALGLGTCGTFAGVAANDSKRAKACEKTCAERGYAKGHIRGSEKKDANARGRSAFVACACEGGPAPDPLELRADTLEE
;
A
#
# COMPACT_ATOMS: atom_id res chain seq x y z
N MET A 1 16.98 2.97 -8.14
CA MET A 1 15.85 3.30 -7.23
C MET A 1 15.39 2.02 -6.54
N ASN A 2 16.06 1.69 -5.44
CA ASN A 2 15.73 0.53 -4.59
C ASN A 2 15.04 1.08 -3.35
N HIS A 3 13.75 0.83 -3.14
CA HIS A 3 13.16 0.60 -1.80
C HIS A 3 11.77 -0.06 -1.90
N PRO A 4 11.64 -1.31 -2.40
CA PRO A 4 10.46 -2.14 -2.13
C PRO A 4 10.40 -2.66 -0.68
N ILE A 5 11.38 -2.32 0.17
CA ILE A 5 11.58 -2.93 1.50
C ILE A 5 10.41 -2.64 2.45
N TYR A 6 9.75 -1.48 2.36
CA TYR A 6 8.64 -1.13 3.25
C TYR A 6 7.33 -1.85 2.91
N LEU A 7 7.16 -2.29 1.66
CA LEU A 7 5.99 -3.07 1.21
C LEU A 7 6.20 -4.58 1.36
N ALA A 8 7.46 -5.03 1.29
CA ALA A 8 7.82 -6.44 1.30
C ALA A 8 7.26 -7.25 2.48
N PRO A 9 7.31 -6.82 3.75
CA PRO A 9 6.86 -7.66 4.86
C PRO A 9 5.33 -7.84 4.87
N GLY A 10 4.55 -6.78 4.62
CA GLY A 10 3.08 -6.89 4.53
C GLY A 10 2.64 -7.76 3.35
N LEU A 11 3.31 -7.59 2.20
CA LEU A 11 3.06 -8.40 1.01
C LEU A 11 3.41 -9.88 1.21
N LEU A 12 4.53 -10.18 1.88
CA LEU A 12 4.93 -11.55 2.20
C LEU A 12 3.95 -12.23 3.14
N VAL A 13 3.48 -11.52 4.18
CA VAL A 13 2.47 -12.04 5.12
C VAL A 13 1.14 -12.27 4.41
N ALA A 14 0.71 -11.36 3.53
CA ALA A 14 -0.49 -11.54 2.73
C ALA A 14 -0.35 -12.73 1.75
N ALA A 15 0.78 -12.85 1.06
CA ALA A 15 1.05 -13.96 0.15
C ALA A 15 1.08 -15.31 0.88
N ALA A 16 1.70 -15.36 2.06
CA ALA A 16 1.71 -16.56 2.90
C ALA A 16 0.30 -16.95 3.35
N GLY A 17 -0.52 -15.97 3.78
CA GLY A 17 -1.92 -16.19 4.12
C GLY A 17 -2.74 -16.70 2.94
N PHE A 18 -2.51 -16.15 1.74
CA PHE A 18 -3.15 -16.59 0.50
C PHE A 18 -2.78 -18.03 0.15
N CYS A 19 -1.50 -18.39 0.18
CA CYS A 19 -1.02 -19.75 -0.10
C CYS A 19 -1.60 -20.77 0.90
N LEU A 20 -1.68 -20.41 2.19
CA LEU A 20 -2.30 -21.24 3.22
C LEU A 20 -3.79 -21.50 2.94
N LEU A 21 -4.53 -20.44 2.57
CA LEU A 21 -5.95 -20.54 2.22
C LEU A 21 -6.14 -21.40 0.96
N PHE A 22 -5.37 -21.16 -0.09
CA PHE A 22 -5.44 -21.92 -1.33
C PHE A 22 -5.07 -23.39 -1.12
N GLY A 23 -4.05 -23.68 -0.31
CA GLY A 23 -3.66 -25.03 0.07
C GLY A 23 -4.76 -25.77 0.85
N LEU A 24 -5.44 -25.08 1.77
CA LEU A 24 -6.61 -25.61 2.48
C LEU A 24 -7.76 -25.94 1.51
N LEU A 25 -8.09 -25.02 0.61
CA LEU A 25 -9.15 -25.26 -0.39
C LEU A 25 -8.78 -26.40 -1.36
N ALA A 26 -7.52 -26.47 -1.79
CA ALA A 26 -7.04 -27.57 -2.63
C ALA A 26 -7.12 -28.92 -1.90
N SER A 27 -6.79 -28.95 -0.60
CA SER A 27 -6.85 -30.18 0.23
C SER A 27 -8.27 -30.72 0.42
N GLU A 28 -9.29 -29.87 0.32
CA GLU A 28 -10.71 -30.26 0.36
C GLU A 28 -11.29 -30.57 -1.04
N GLY A 29 -10.45 -30.57 -2.09
CA GLY A 29 -10.89 -30.76 -3.47
C GLY A 29 -11.81 -29.64 -3.98
N ALA A 30 -11.76 -28.46 -3.36
CA ALA A 30 -12.67 -27.34 -3.60
C ALA A 30 -12.24 -26.41 -4.74
N LEU A 31 -11.29 -26.83 -5.59
CA LEU A 31 -10.88 -26.05 -6.77
C LEU A 31 -11.94 -25.99 -7.88
N GLY A 32 -13.03 -26.78 -7.77
CA GLY A 32 -14.20 -26.67 -8.64
C GLY A 32 -15.10 -25.49 -8.28
N LYS A 33 -15.53 -24.73 -9.29
CA LYS A 33 -16.33 -23.48 -9.20
C LYS A 33 -17.59 -23.55 -8.30
N SER A 34 -18.14 -24.74 -8.07
CA SER A 34 -19.37 -24.97 -7.28
C SER A 34 -19.13 -25.41 -5.83
N ARG A 35 -17.92 -25.85 -5.46
CA ARG A 35 -17.63 -26.38 -4.11
C ARG A 35 -16.89 -25.41 -3.20
N GLN A 36 -16.43 -24.28 -3.71
CA GLN A 36 -15.69 -23.28 -2.93
C GLN A 36 -16.48 -22.76 -1.74
N LEU A 37 -17.76 -22.41 -1.93
CA LEU A 37 -18.62 -21.92 -0.84
C LEU A 37 -18.93 -23.01 0.20
N ALA A 38 -19.18 -24.25 -0.25
CA ALA A 38 -19.44 -25.37 0.64
C ALA A 38 -18.20 -25.72 1.48
N ALA A 39 -17.02 -25.81 0.85
CA ALA A 39 -15.77 -26.07 1.54
C ALA A 39 -15.38 -24.95 2.50
N THR A 40 -15.65 -23.69 2.15
CA THR A 40 -15.44 -22.54 3.06
C THR A 40 -16.36 -22.64 4.27
N GLY A 41 -17.63 -23.04 4.07
CA GLY A 41 -18.59 -23.30 5.15
C GLY A 41 -18.19 -24.46 6.05
N ASP A 42 -17.66 -25.55 5.49
CA ASP A 42 -17.20 -26.71 6.25
C ASP A 42 -15.90 -26.42 7.04
N LEU A 43 -15.01 -25.60 6.49
CA LEU A 43 -13.82 -25.10 7.19
C LEU A 43 -14.18 -24.12 8.31
N ALA A 44 -15.11 -23.20 8.08
CA ALA A 44 -15.55 -22.21 9.07
C ALA A 44 -16.36 -22.85 10.22
N SER A 45 -17.27 -23.78 9.90
CA SER A 45 -18.05 -24.54 10.89
C SER A 45 -17.18 -25.52 11.68
N GLY A 46 -16.04 -25.94 11.12
CA GLY A 46 -15.12 -26.91 11.73
C GLY A 46 -15.48 -28.36 11.47
N ARG A 47 -16.40 -28.61 10.53
CA ARG A 47 -16.80 -29.94 10.07
C ARG A 47 -15.63 -30.69 9.41
N ALA A 48 -14.71 -29.94 8.82
CA ALA A 48 -13.45 -30.44 8.25
C ALA A 48 -12.32 -30.70 9.31
N GLY A 49 -12.60 -30.47 10.60
CA GLY A 49 -11.68 -30.72 11.72
C GLY A 49 -11.15 -29.45 12.41
N ARG A 50 -10.88 -29.54 13.72
CA ARG A 50 -10.43 -28.40 14.55
C ARG A 50 -9.13 -27.75 14.06
N THR A 51 -8.19 -28.54 13.55
CA THR A 51 -6.91 -28.04 13.03
C THR A 51 -7.11 -27.20 11.78
N LYS A 52 -7.93 -27.68 10.83
CA LYS A 52 -8.22 -26.95 9.58
C LYS A 52 -8.99 -25.66 9.85
N LYS A 53 -9.94 -25.68 10.81
CA LYS A 53 -10.63 -24.46 11.28
C LYS A 53 -9.65 -23.42 11.81
N ARG A 54 -8.71 -23.81 12.68
CA ARG A 54 -7.68 -22.90 13.20
C ARG A 54 -6.83 -22.32 12.09
N LEU A 55 -6.35 -23.17 11.17
CA LEU A 55 -5.54 -22.72 10.03
C LEU A 55 -6.30 -21.77 9.11
N PHE A 56 -7.60 -21.98 8.89
CA PHE A 56 -8.46 -21.08 8.11
C PHE A 56 -8.54 -19.68 8.74
N PHE A 57 -8.80 -19.59 10.05
CA PHE A 57 -8.83 -18.30 10.74
C PHE A 57 -7.46 -17.63 10.81
N VAL A 58 -6.39 -18.41 10.99
CA VAL A 58 -5.01 -17.90 10.93
C VAL A 58 -4.70 -17.34 9.53
N ALA A 59 -5.12 -18.01 8.46
CA ALA A 59 -4.93 -17.54 7.09
C ALA A 59 -5.69 -16.24 6.82
N ILE A 60 -6.95 -16.13 7.28
CA ILE A 60 -7.73 -14.88 7.18
C ILE A 60 -7.08 -13.76 7.99
N ALA A 61 -6.67 -14.04 9.23
CA ALA A 61 -5.99 -13.05 10.08
C ALA A 61 -4.67 -12.58 9.45
N ALA A 62 -3.89 -13.49 8.89
CA ALA A 62 -2.66 -13.17 8.18
C ALA A 62 -2.92 -12.30 6.93
N LEU A 63 -3.97 -12.60 6.15
CA LEU A 63 -4.37 -11.76 5.03
C LEU A 63 -4.76 -10.35 5.48
N GLY A 64 -5.58 -10.23 6.54
CA GLY A 64 -5.98 -8.93 7.07
C GLY A 64 -4.81 -8.13 7.64
N LEU A 65 -3.93 -8.77 8.41
CA LEU A 65 -2.74 -8.12 8.96
C LEU A 65 -1.73 -7.74 7.87
N GLY A 66 -1.56 -8.59 6.85
CA GLY A 66 -0.69 -8.33 5.70
C GLY A 66 -1.17 -7.13 4.89
N THR A 67 -2.48 -7.07 4.56
CA THR A 67 -3.05 -5.93 3.83
C THR A 67 -2.98 -4.65 4.65
N CYS A 68 -3.42 -4.66 5.91
CA CYS A 68 -3.28 -3.50 6.80
C CYS A 68 -1.81 -3.03 6.92
N GLY A 69 -0.87 -3.96 7.02
CA GLY A 69 0.57 -3.66 7.05
C GLY A 69 1.07 -2.97 5.78
N THR A 70 0.60 -3.39 4.60
CA THR A 70 0.98 -2.72 3.34
C THR A 70 0.49 -1.28 3.28
N PHE A 71 -0.75 -0.99 3.68
CA PHE A 71 -1.28 0.37 3.71
C PHE A 71 -0.59 1.25 4.77
N ALA A 72 -0.27 0.68 5.94
CA ALA A 72 0.49 1.38 6.97
C ALA A 72 1.90 1.77 6.47
N GLY A 73 2.57 0.90 5.72
CA GLY A 73 3.87 1.18 5.10
C GLY A 73 3.81 2.33 4.09
N VAL A 74 2.78 2.36 3.25
CA VAL A 74 2.53 3.47 2.30
C VAL A 74 2.28 4.78 3.06
N ALA A 75 1.41 4.76 4.07
CA ALA A 75 1.10 5.95 4.87
C ALA A 75 2.32 6.51 5.61
N ALA A 76 3.19 5.64 6.14
CA ALA A 76 4.43 6.06 6.77
C ALA A 76 5.40 6.71 5.76
N ASN A 77 5.46 6.18 4.54
CA ASN A 77 6.28 6.75 3.48
C ASN A 77 5.75 8.12 3.01
N ASP A 78 4.44 8.24 2.82
CA ASP A 78 3.80 9.50 2.45
C ASP A 78 4.00 10.58 3.54
N SER A 79 3.91 10.19 4.81
CA SER A 79 4.21 11.08 5.95
C SER A 79 5.67 11.56 5.94
N LYS A 80 6.63 10.67 5.65
CA LYS A 80 8.04 11.05 5.51
C LYS A 80 8.25 12.04 4.37
N ARG A 81 7.66 11.78 3.21
CA ARG A 81 7.76 12.66 2.02
C ARG A 81 7.11 14.03 2.28
N ALA A 82 5.97 14.07 2.97
CA ALA A 82 5.34 15.32 3.37
C ALA A 82 6.24 16.15 4.30
N LYS A 83 6.86 15.51 5.32
CA LYS A 83 7.81 16.19 6.22
C LYS A 83 9.05 16.68 5.50
N ALA A 84 9.61 15.87 4.59
CA ALA A 84 10.75 16.29 3.77
C ALA A 84 10.41 17.50 2.91
N CYS A 85 9.22 17.50 2.28
CA CYS A 85 8.71 18.63 1.52
C CYS A 85 8.57 19.91 2.38
N GLU A 86 7.90 19.82 3.53
CA GLU A 86 7.75 20.96 4.45
C GLU A 86 9.12 21.52 4.87
N LYS A 87 10.06 20.64 5.23
CA LYS A 87 11.41 21.03 5.63
C LYS A 87 12.15 21.75 4.49
N THR A 88 12.15 21.19 3.28
CA THR A 88 12.83 21.80 2.14
C THR A 88 12.20 23.15 1.75
N CYS A 89 10.88 23.29 1.83
CA CYS A 89 10.20 24.55 1.58
C CYS A 89 10.57 25.61 2.62
N ALA A 90 10.60 25.23 3.91
CA ALA A 90 10.99 26.11 5.00
C ALA A 90 12.45 26.58 4.88
N GLU A 91 13.38 25.68 4.53
CA GLU A 91 14.79 26.01 4.29
C GLU A 91 14.98 27.00 3.12
N ARG A 92 14.07 26.96 2.14
CA ARG A 92 14.05 27.88 0.99
C ARG A 92 13.28 29.18 1.26
N GLY A 93 12.82 29.40 2.49
CA GLY A 93 12.13 30.63 2.90
C GLY A 93 10.64 30.69 2.52
N TYR A 94 10.00 29.54 2.27
CA TYR A 94 8.56 29.45 2.04
C TYR A 94 7.81 29.12 3.34
N ALA A 95 6.63 29.70 3.53
CA ALA A 95 5.83 29.51 4.73
C ALA A 95 5.16 28.12 4.82
N LYS A 96 4.85 27.50 3.68
CA LYS A 96 4.14 26.21 3.62
C LYS A 96 4.72 25.32 2.52
N GLY A 97 4.74 24.02 2.76
CA GLY A 97 5.03 22.99 1.75
C GLY A 97 3.96 21.90 1.80
N HIS A 98 3.43 21.48 0.66
CA HIS A 98 2.49 20.36 0.62
C HIS A 98 2.68 19.53 -0.66
N ILE A 99 2.27 18.27 -0.61
CA ILE A 99 2.36 17.36 -1.74
C ILE A 99 1.11 17.51 -2.61
N ARG A 100 1.27 17.74 -3.91
CA ARG A 100 0.20 17.76 -4.92
C ARG A 100 0.65 17.13 -6.23
N GLY A 101 -0.27 16.88 -7.15
CA GLY A 101 0.11 16.57 -8.54
C GLY A 101 0.74 17.80 -9.19
N SER A 102 1.83 17.63 -9.93
CA SER A 102 2.42 18.74 -10.70
C SER A 102 1.40 19.34 -11.66
N GLU A 103 1.47 20.65 -11.84
CA GLU A 103 0.71 21.38 -12.86
C GLU A 103 1.12 20.98 -14.28
N LYS A 104 2.35 20.48 -14.47
CA LYS A 104 2.76 19.88 -15.74
C LYS A 104 2.00 18.58 -15.94
N LYS A 105 1.19 18.53 -17.00
CA LYS A 105 0.51 17.30 -17.44
C LYS A 105 1.46 16.46 -18.26
N ASP A 106 1.36 15.14 -18.09
CA ASP A 106 2.05 14.19 -18.97
C ASP A 106 1.43 14.29 -20.38
N ALA A 107 2.28 14.53 -21.37
CA ALA A 107 1.87 14.65 -22.77
C ALA A 107 1.20 13.37 -23.30
N ASN A 108 1.53 12.22 -22.72
CA ASN A 108 1.04 10.91 -23.17
C ASN A 108 -0.07 10.34 -22.28
N ALA A 109 -0.32 10.90 -21.10
CA ALA A 109 -1.36 10.40 -20.19
C ALA A 109 -2.50 11.41 -20.07
N ARG A 110 -3.67 11.05 -20.61
CA ARG A 110 -4.92 11.84 -20.59
C ARG A 110 -5.19 12.48 -19.22
N GLY A 111 -4.76 13.73 -19.04
CA GLY A 111 -5.03 14.52 -17.85
C GLY A 111 -4.28 14.13 -16.57
N ARG A 112 -3.29 13.23 -16.61
CA ARG A 112 -2.48 12.92 -15.42
C ARG A 112 -1.35 13.95 -15.25
N SER A 113 -1.07 14.32 -14.00
CA SER A 113 0.15 15.06 -13.66
C SER A 113 1.39 14.26 -14.04
N ALA A 114 2.41 14.93 -14.56
CA ALA A 114 3.66 14.33 -15.02
C ALA A 114 4.48 13.73 -13.87
N PHE A 115 4.34 14.28 -12.66
CA PHE A 115 4.98 13.78 -11.45
C PHE A 115 4.24 14.28 -10.20
N VAL A 116 4.60 13.71 -9.05
CA VAL A 116 4.15 14.17 -7.72
C VAL A 116 5.07 15.32 -7.30
N ALA A 117 4.50 16.50 -7.13
CA ALA A 117 5.23 17.72 -6.78
C ALA A 117 5.10 18.03 -5.27
N CYS A 118 6.19 18.51 -4.69
CA CYS A 118 6.17 19.31 -3.47
C CYS A 118 5.98 20.77 -3.89
N ALA A 119 4.85 21.36 -3.52
CA ALA A 119 4.51 22.74 -3.81
C ALA A 119 4.80 23.61 -2.58
N CYS A 120 5.75 24.55 -2.73
CA CYS A 120 6.06 25.52 -1.69
C CYS A 120 5.26 26.82 -1.92
N GLU A 121 4.54 27.28 -0.91
CA GLU A 121 3.67 28.46 -0.95
C GLU A 121 4.06 29.51 0.11
N GLY A 122 3.69 30.77 -0.16
CA GLY A 122 3.93 31.88 0.77
C GLY A 122 5.41 32.21 0.93
N GLY A 123 6.17 32.16 -0.15
CA GLY A 123 7.59 32.50 -0.20
C GLY A 123 7.87 33.76 -1.02
N PRO A 124 9.15 34.02 -1.37
CA PRO A 124 9.58 35.24 -2.02
C PRO A 124 9.16 35.35 -3.49
N ALA A 125 8.78 34.23 -4.12
CA ALA A 125 8.27 34.20 -5.49
C ALA A 125 6.73 34.19 -5.50
N PRO A 126 6.10 34.88 -6.46
CA PRO A 126 4.64 34.93 -6.57
C PRO A 126 4.02 33.57 -6.94
N ASP A 127 4.75 32.74 -7.68
CA ASP A 127 4.31 31.41 -8.08
C ASP A 127 4.85 30.32 -7.13
N PRO A 128 4.05 29.29 -6.83
CA PRO A 128 4.48 28.19 -5.98
C PRO A 128 5.62 27.41 -6.64
N LEU A 129 6.69 27.16 -5.88
CA LEU A 129 7.82 26.38 -6.37
C LEU A 129 7.44 24.89 -6.38
N GLU A 130 7.44 24.27 -7.55
CA GLU A 130 7.24 22.81 -7.68
C GLU A 130 8.58 22.06 -7.69
N LEU A 131 8.83 21.28 -6.65
CA LEU A 131 9.95 20.34 -6.56
C LEU A 131 9.44 18.92 -6.78
N ARG A 132 10.28 18.05 -7.36
CA ARG A 132 9.95 16.63 -7.52
C ARG A 132 9.97 15.92 -6.17
N ALA A 133 8.84 15.40 -5.72
CA ALA A 133 8.74 14.75 -4.41
C ALA A 133 9.54 13.43 -4.31
N ASP A 134 9.95 12.87 -5.43
CA ASP A 134 10.85 11.70 -5.56
C ASP A 134 12.33 12.04 -5.40
N THR A 135 12.72 13.31 -5.45
CA THR A 135 14.11 13.76 -5.28
C THR A 135 14.36 14.45 -3.94
N LEU A 136 13.39 14.44 -3.03
CA LEU A 136 13.48 15.09 -1.71
C LEU A 136 13.90 14.12 -0.59
N GLU A 137 14.14 12.86 -0.91
CA GLU A 137 14.49 11.79 0.06
C GLU A 137 16.02 11.59 0.25
N GLU A 138 16.84 12.58 -0.12
CA GLU A 138 18.31 12.56 0.12
C GLU A 138 18.69 12.94 1.57
#